data_AF-A0A662A5T7-F1
#
_entry.id   AF-A0A662A5T7-F1
#
_cell.length_a   1.000
_cell.length_b   1.000
_cell.length_c   1.000
_cell.angle_alpha   90.00
_cell.angle_beta   90.00
_cell.angle_gamma   90.00
#
_symmetry.space_group_name_H-M   'P 1'
#
loop_
_entity.id
_entity.type
_entity.pdbx_description
1 polymer ?
#
loop_
_entity_poly.entity_id
_entity_poly.type
_entity_poly.pdbx_seq_one_letter_code
_entity_poly.pdbx_strand_id
1 'polypeptide(L)'
;AKARELIDEFRGLSKINSFVGEKQMELFRKLLLDNNMHAIIKKKEDSNFVLDNYEVYVNNSDVEELVAFMQNKMLEDWGKVKVLYRVRQTKYNTDILDENNIENFIVKRKDSAYHLESVELFVKKNSVEKATSLLSELNGWISIRKYDNRHWADNDEDILNENDIKGIVSQLSDGFEMLVEANKEEQAIDIINTQKDWTILKNYQSIGNANVAKRVLAKNGIHSVIVNEKDSVFLIGELELHVEIDKKQKAETILKDF
;
A
#
# COMPACT_ATOMS: atom_id res chain seq x y z
N ALA A 1 6.80 -11.61 -19.45
CA ALA A 1 6.77 -11.85 -17.99
C ALA A 1 5.85 -10.83 -17.31
N LYS A 2 6.26 -9.56 -17.18
CA LYS A 2 5.55 -8.50 -16.42
C LYS A 2 4.05 -8.26 -16.70
N ALA A 3 3.58 -8.47 -17.93
CA ALA A 3 2.17 -8.29 -18.27
C ALA A 3 1.28 -9.49 -17.89
N ARG A 4 1.86 -10.70 -17.79
CA ARG A 4 1.15 -11.91 -17.34
C ARG A 4 0.92 -11.92 -15.83
N GLU A 5 1.78 -11.26 -15.07
CA GLU A 5 1.66 -11.07 -13.62
C GLU A 5 0.38 -10.29 -13.21
N LEU A 6 -0.29 -9.62 -14.15
CA LEU A 6 -1.53 -8.90 -13.90
C LEU A 6 -2.78 -9.81 -13.88
N ILE A 7 -2.64 -11.07 -14.30
CA ILE A 7 -3.77 -11.91 -14.70
C ILE A 7 -4.04 -13.04 -13.70
N ASP A 8 -5.25 -13.12 -13.15
CA ASP A 8 -5.74 -14.27 -12.36
C ASP A 8 -6.88 -14.99 -13.10
N GLU A 9 -6.80 -16.31 -13.29
CA GLU A 9 -7.79 -17.08 -14.07
C GLU A 9 -8.90 -17.72 -13.21
N PHE A 10 -10.16 -17.52 -13.60
CA PHE A 10 -11.35 -18.12 -12.97
C PHE A 10 -12.49 -18.37 -13.98
N ARG A 11 -12.96 -19.62 -14.12
CA ARG A 11 -14.19 -19.97 -14.86
C ARG A 11 -14.32 -19.29 -16.24
N GLY A 12 -13.30 -19.40 -17.08
CA GLY A 12 -13.29 -18.84 -18.45
C GLY A 12 -13.07 -17.32 -18.52
N LEU A 13 -12.93 -16.66 -17.37
CA LEU A 13 -12.59 -15.25 -17.24
C LEU A 13 -11.25 -15.09 -16.55
N SER A 14 -10.51 -14.07 -16.96
CA SER A 14 -9.25 -13.65 -16.38
C SER A 14 -9.44 -12.30 -15.73
N LYS A 15 -9.20 -12.19 -14.42
CA LYS A 15 -9.07 -10.90 -13.73
C LYS A 15 -7.79 -10.26 -14.21
N ILE A 16 -7.87 -9.03 -14.70
CA ILE A 16 -6.71 -8.35 -15.31
C ILE A 16 -6.23 -7.15 -14.51
N ASN A 17 -7.10 -6.59 -13.66
CA ASN A 17 -6.77 -5.48 -12.80
C ASN A 17 -7.84 -5.29 -11.71
N SER A 18 -7.56 -4.41 -10.76
CA SER A 18 -8.55 -3.91 -9.81
C SER A 18 -8.29 -2.44 -9.50
N PHE A 19 -9.36 -1.70 -9.26
CA PHE A 19 -9.35 -0.26 -9.10
C PHE A 19 -9.99 0.17 -7.79
N VAL A 20 -9.46 1.25 -7.23
CA VAL A 20 -10.03 1.90 -6.04
C VAL A 20 -11.23 2.78 -6.41
N GLY A 21 -11.08 3.54 -7.50
CA GLY A 21 -12.09 4.49 -7.98
C GLY A 21 -12.82 4.00 -9.23
N GLU A 22 -14.11 4.33 -9.30
CA GLU A 22 -14.97 4.02 -10.45
C GLU A 22 -14.50 4.72 -11.72
N LYS A 23 -14.05 5.98 -11.60
CA LYS A 23 -13.59 6.79 -12.74
C LYS A 23 -12.42 6.13 -13.47
N GLN A 24 -11.41 5.67 -12.73
CA GLN A 24 -10.24 4.98 -13.29
C GLN A 24 -10.64 3.64 -13.92
N MET A 25 -11.56 2.92 -13.28
CA MET A 25 -12.10 1.67 -13.82
C MET A 25 -12.85 1.89 -15.14
N GLU A 26 -13.76 2.86 -15.21
CA GLU A 26 -14.54 3.15 -16.42
C GLU A 26 -13.65 3.64 -17.56
N LEU A 27 -12.64 4.46 -17.26
CA LEU A 27 -11.65 4.88 -18.24
C LEU A 27 -10.88 3.66 -18.80
N PHE A 28 -10.41 2.77 -17.93
CA PHE A 28 -9.71 1.57 -18.36
C PHE A 28 -10.62 0.64 -19.18
N ARG A 29 -11.86 0.45 -18.76
CA ARG A 29 -12.88 -0.30 -19.50
C ARG A 29 -13.12 0.28 -20.89
N LYS A 30 -13.22 1.61 -21.00
CA LYS A 30 -13.36 2.30 -22.29
C LYS A 30 -12.13 2.07 -23.17
N LEU A 31 -10.91 2.16 -22.62
CA LEU A 31 -9.68 1.86 -23.36
C LEU A 31 -9.68 0.44 -23.94
N LEU A 32 -10.16 -0.55 -23.18
CA LEU A 32 -10.30 -1.92 -23.66
C LEU A 32 -11.34 -2.02 -24.78
N LEU A 33 -12.51 -1.40 -24.58
CA LEU A 33 -13.59 -1.41 -25.56
C LEU A 33 -13.21 -0.75 -26.89
N ASP A 34 -12.50 0.39 -26.83
CA ASP A 34 -11.98 1.10 -28.01
C ASP A 34 -10.95 0.25 -28.79
N ASN A 35 -10.47 -0.84 -28.19
CA ASN A 35 -9.57 -1.83 -28.78
C ASN A 35 -10.24 -3.20 -28.95
N ASN A 36 -11.58 -3.24 -29.07
CA ASN A 36 -12.40 -4.45 -29.27
C ASN A 36 -12.27 -5.52 -28.18
N MET A 37 -11.79 -5.16 -26.99
CA MET A 37 -11.74 -6.06 -25.84
C MET A 37 -12.89 -5.77 -24.88
N HIS A 38 -13.74 -6.76 -24.66
CA HIS A 38 -14.88 -6.62 -23.75
C HIS A 38 -14.48 -7.00 -22.32
N ALA A 39 -14.72 -6.09 -21.39
CA ALA A 39 -14.46 -6.31 -19.98
C ALA A 39 -15.75 -6.46 -19.16
N ILE A 40 -15.73 -7.41 -18.23
CA ILE A 40 -16.76 -7.64 -17.21
C ILE A 40 -16.29 -6.97 -15.92
N ILE A 41 -17.16 -6.17 -15.32
CA ILE A 41 -16.87 -5.44 -14.08
C ILE A 41 -17.60 -6.10 -12.93
N LYS A 42 -16.88 -6.31 -11.84
CA LYS A 42 -17.44 -6.74 -10.57
C LYS A 42 -17.12 -5.69 -9.50
N LYS A 43 -18.17 -5.06 -8.96
CA LYS A 43 -18.03 -4.23 -7.76
C LYS A 43 -17.89 -5.16 -6.55
N LYS A 44 -16.86 -4.97 -5.71
CA LYS A 44 -16.77 -5.63 -4.40
C LYS A 44 -17.79 -5.00 -3.46
N GLU A 45 -18.29 -5.77 -2.50
CA GLU A 45 -19.24 -5.27 -1.50
C GLU A 45 -18.71 -3.98 -0.85
N ASP A 46 -19.60 -3.00 -0.64
CA ASP A 46 -19.32 -1.69 -0.04
C ASP A 46 -18.85 -1.86 1.42
N SER A 47 -17.58 -2.24 1.59
CA SER A 47 -16.90 -2.29 2.86
C SER A 47 -15.95 -1.10 2.91
N ASN A 48 -16.10 -0.25 3.93
CA ASN A 48 -15.23 0.90 4.19
C ASN A 48 -13.74 0.51 4.35
N PHE A 49 -13.43 -0.77 4.46
CA PHE A 49 -12.08 -1.32 4.63
C PHE A 49 -11.49 -1.90 3.34
N VAL A 50 -12.28 -2.06 2.27
CA VAL A 50 -11.79 -2.58 0.99
C VAL A 50 -11.48 -1.41 0.08
N LEU A 51 -10.18 -1.12 -0.11
CA LEU A 51 -9.78 -0.05 -1.01
C LEU A 51 -10.00 -0.44 -2.48
N ASP A 52 -9.96 -1.73 -2.85
CA ASP A 52 -10.22 -2.16 -4.24
C ASP A 52 -11.70 -2.44 -4.49
N ASN A 53 -12.45 -1.40 -4.84
CA ASN A 53 -13.89 -1.49 -5.02
C ASN A 53 -14.31 -2.17 -6.32
N TYR A 54 -13.43 -2.23 -7.33
CA TYR A 54 -13.79 -2.74 -8.64
C TYR A 54 -12.76 -3.75 -9.16
N GLU A 55 -13.23 -4.89 -9.64
CA GLU A 55 -12.43 -5.89 -10.35
C GLU A 55 -12.82 -5.92 -11.82
N VAL A 56 -11.82 -5.98 -12.69
CA VAL A 56 -11.99 -6.02 -14.14
C VAL A 56 -11.55 -7.36 -14.66
N TYR A 57 -12.43 -8.01 -15.42
CA TYR A 57 -12.23 -9.32 -16.00
C TYR A 57 -12.38 -9.27 -17.53
N VAL A 58 -11.67 -10.13 -18.25
CA VAL A 58 -11.83 -10.36 -19.69
C VAL A 58 -11.98 -11.87 -19.94
N ASN A 59 -12.40 -12.28 -21.14
CA ASN A 59 -12.40 -13.72 -21.45
C ASN A 59 -10.96 -14.24 -21.56
N ASN A 60 -10.74 -15.50 -21.19
CA ASN A 60 -9.43 -16.12 -21.30
C ASN A 60 -8.87 -16.09 -22.73
N SER A 61 -9.75 -16.15 -23.74
CA SER A 61 -9.38 -16.03 -25.17
C SER A 61 -8.74 -14.69 -25.52
N ASP A 62 -9.08 -13.63 -24.78
CA ASP A 62 -8.72 -12.26 -25.12
C ASP A 62 -7.43 -11.82 -24.39
N VAL A 63 -6.86 -12.71 -23.55
CA VAL A 63 -5.69 -12.43 -22.71
C VAL A 63 -4.44 -12.13 -23.53
N GLU A 64 -4.17 -12.87 -24.61
CA GLU A 64 -2.97 -12.65 -25.42
C GLU A 64 -3.03 -11.30 -26.13
N GLU A 65 -4.19 -10.96 -26.68
CA GLU A 65 -4.44 -9.66 -27.31
C GLU A 65 -4.31 -8.51 -26.31
N LEU A 66 -4.85 -8.68 -25.10
CA LEU A 66 -4.69 -7.73 -24.01
C LEU A 66 -3.22 -7.52 -23.66
N VAL A 67 -2.45 -8.58 -23.50
CA VAL A 67 -1.02 -8.48 -23.18
C VAL A 67 -0.29 -7.69 -24.27
N ALA A 68 -0.59 -7.95 -25.55
CA ALA A 68 -0.01 -7.21 -26.67
C ALA A 68 -0.44 -5.73 -26.66
N PHE A 69 -1.71 -5.44 -26.38
CA PHE A 69 -2.22 -4.07 -26.23
C PHE A 69 -1.49 -3.31 -25.12
N MET A 70 -1.42 -3.90 -23.92
CA MET A 70 -0.80 -3.30 -22.74
C MET A 70 0.71 -3.04 -22.94
N GLN A 71 1.40 -3.89 -23.71
CA GLN A 71 2.83 -3.76 -23.96
C GLN A 71 3.18 -2.78 -25.09
N ASN A 72 2.37 -2.72 -26.15
CA ASN A 72 2.74 -2.00 -27.35
C ASN A 72 1.91 -0.73 -27.52
N LYS A 73 0.59 -0.85 -27.56
CA LYS A 73 -0.33 0.21 -27.99
C LYS A 73 -0.69 1.18 -26.85
N MET A 74 -0.85 0.66 -25.64
CA MET A 74 -1.17 1.48 -24.47
C MET A 74 -0.01 2.42 -24.08
N LEU A 75 1.23 1.95 -24.21
CA LEU A 75 2.43 2.75 -23.93
C LEU A 75 2.70 3.83 -25.00
N GLU A 76 1.98 3.81 -26.13
CA GLU A 76 2.07 4.86 -27.14
C GLU A 76 1.33 6.13 -26.74
N ASP A 77 0.19 6.04 -26.05
CA ASP A 77 -0.64 7.20 -25.68
C ASP A 77 -0.51 7.62 -24.22
N TRP A 78 -0.03 6.72 -23.36
CA TRP A 78 0.03 6.91 -21.93
C TRP A 78 1.47 6.84 -21.41
N GLY A 79 1.80 7.77 -20.52
CA GLY A 79 3.09 7.82 -19.85
C GLY A 79 2.95 7.42 -18.39
N LYS A 80 3.88 6.60 -17.90
CA LYS A 80 3.99 6.28 -16.48
C LYS A 80 4.53 7.49 -15.73
N VAL A 81 3.85 7.88 -14.66
CA VAL A 81 4.22 9.04 -13.83
C VAL A 81 4.89 8.60 -12.53
N LYS A 82 4.34 7.57 -11.87
CA LYS A 82 4.78 7.15 -10.54
C LYS A 82 4.58 5.66 -10.33
N VAL A 83 5.45 5.06 -9.51
CA VAL A 83 5.28 3.70 -9.00
C VAL A 83 4.99 3.83 -7.51
N LEU A 84 3.89 3.23 -7.09
CA LEU A 84 3.39 3.23 -5.72
C LEU A 84 3.38 1.80 -5.22
N TYR A 85 3.45 1.61 -3.91
CA TYR A 85 3.53 0.26 -3.32
C TYR A 85 2.37 -0.03 -2.39
N ARG A 86 1.55 0.99 -2.12
CA ARG A 86 0.37 0.90 -1.25
C ARG A 86 -0.87 1.40 -1.99
N VAL A 87 -1.97 0.71 -1.77
CA VAL A 87 -3.26 1.03 -2.40
C VAL A 87 -3.80 2.38 -1.92
N ARG A 88 -3.55 2.76 -0.66
CA ARG A 88 -3.96 4.08 -0.12
C ARG A 88 -3.23 5.22 -0.81
N GLN A 89 -1.91 5.16 -0.92
CA GLN A 89 -1.13 6.17 -1.65
C GLN A 89 -1.59 6.28 -3.11
N THR A 90 -1.96 5.15 -3.72
CA THR A 90 -2.58 5.15 -5.05
C THR A 90 -3.82 6.03 -5.09
N LYS A 91 -4.75 5.84 -4.14
CA LYS A 91 -5.96 6.67 -4.04
C LYS A 91 -5.64 8.15 -3.89
N TYR A 92 -4.72 8.51 -2.98
CA TYR A 92 -4.36 9.91 -2.76
C TYR A 92 -3.78 10.57 -4.02
N ASN A 93 -2.89 9.87 -4.73
CA ASN A 93 -2.31 10.41 -5.97
C ASN A 93 -3.35 10.49 -7.09
N THR A 94 -4.27 9.52 -7.22
CA THR A 94 -5.34 9.59 -8.22
C THR A 94 -6.34 10.71 -7.92
N ASP A 95 -6.63 10.97 -6.63
CA ASP A 95 -7.52 12.06 -6.21
C ASP A 95 -6.93 13.42 -6.57
N ILE A 96 -5.65 13.65 -6.27
CA ILE A 96 -4.94 14.88 -6.64
C ILE A 96 -5.01 15.12 -8.16
N LEU A 97 -4.80 14.07 -8.96
CA LEU A 97 -4.91 14.17 -10.42
C LEU A 97 -6.35 14.44 -10.87
N ASP A 98 -7.33 13.78 -10.25
CA ASP A 98 -8.75 13.96 -10.57
C ASP A 98 -9.25 15.37 -10.27
N GLU A 99 -8.90 15.92 -9.11
CA GLU A 99 -9.20 17.30 -8.69
C GLU A 99 -8.60 18.32 -9.66
N ASN A 100 -7.49 17.97 -10.31
CA ASN A 100 -6.80 18.80 -11.29
C ASN A 100 -7.19 18.49 -12.75
N ASN A 101 -8.24 17.69 -12.95
CA ASN A 101 -8.78 17.28 -14.26
C ASN A 101 -7.73 16.58 -15.16
N ILE A 102 -6.85 15.78 -14.56
CA ILE A 102 -5.85 14.97 -15.28
C ILE A 102 -6.37 13.54 -15.39
N GLU A 103 -6.65 13.09 -16.61
CA GLU A 103 -7.02 11.70 -16.87
C GLU A 103 -5.89 10.75 -16.43
N ASN A 104 -6.26 9.78 -15.60
CA ASN A 104 -5.33 8.84 -15.01
C ASN A 104 -5.97 7.46 -14.88
N PHE A 105 -5.13 6.42 -14.91
CA PHE A 105 -5.51 5.07 -14.47
C PHE A 105 -4.29 4.39 -13.85
N ILE A 106 -4.54 3.24 -13.24
CA ILE A 106 -3.52 2.46 -12.54
C ILE A 106 -3.40 1.04 -13.10
N VAL A 107 -2.20 0.46 -12.98
CA VAL A 107 -1.93 -0.94 -13.31
C VAL A 107 -1.23 -1.59 -12.12
N LYS A 108 -1.82 -2.65 -11.56
CA LYS A 108 -1.27 -3.34 -10.38
C LYS A 108 -0.37 -4.50 -10.75
N ARG A 109 0.94 -4.37 -10.56
CA ARG A 109 1.91 -5.46 -10.75
C ARG A 109 1.89 -6.41 -9.56
N LYS A 110 1.99 -7.70 -9.84
CA LYS A 110 2.07 -8.74 -8.84
C LYS A 110 3.36 -9.52 -8.95
N ASP A 111 3.83 -10.07 -7.84
CA ASP A 111 4.96 -10.99 -7.83
C ASP A 111 4.55 -12.40 -8.30
N SER A 112 5.52 -13.33 -8.33
CA SER A 112 5.29 -14.73 -8.68
C SER A 112 4.40 -15.50 -7.70
N ALA A 113 4.18 -14.97 -6.50
CA ALA A 113 3.26 -15.48 -5.49
C ALA A 113 1.88 -14.80 -5.54
N TYR A 114 1.63 -13.97 -6.56
CA TYR A 114 0.40 -13.21 -6.77
C TYR A 114 0.10 -12.14 -5.70
N HIS A 115 1.11 -11.73 -4.92
CA HIS A 115 1.01 -10.59 -4.02
C HIS A 115 1.16 -9.27 -4.79
N LEU A 116 0.53 -8.20 -4.31
CA LEU A 116 0.71 -6.87 -4.89
C LEU A 116 2.17 -6.42 -4.69
N GLU A 117 2.92 -6.30 -5.77
CA GLU A 117 4.30 -5.82 -5.76
C GLU A 117 4.33 -4.29 -5.86
N SER A 118 3.58 -3.74 -6.82
CA SER A 118 3.50 -2.30 -7.05
C SER A 118 2.26 -1.89 -7.84
N VAL A 119 1.99 -0.59 -7.85
CA VAL A 119 0.93 0.05 -8.62
C VAL A 119 1.59 1.12 -9.48
N GLU A 120 1.50 0.94 -10.79
CA GLU A 120 1.98 1.91 -11.77
C GLU A 120 0.86 2.88 -12.11
N LEU A 121 1.11 4.18 -11.92
CA LEU A 121 0.17 5.27 -12.24
C LEU A 121 0.50 5.85 -13.62
N PHE A 122 -0.50 5.94 -14.48
CA PHE A 122 -0.37 6.43 -15.84
C PHE A 122 -1.28 7.64 -16.09
N VAL A 123 -0.82 8.55 -16.93
CA VAL A 123 -1.58 9.69 -17.47
C VAL A 123 -1.35 9.82 -18.97
N LYS A 124 -2.17 10.60 -19.67
CA LYS A 124 -1.93 10.91 -21.09
C LYS A 124 -0.54 11.51 -21.28
N LYS A 125 0.20 11.10 -22.32
CA LYS A 125 1.59 11.54 -22.53
C LYS A 125 1.80 13.06 -22.47
N ASN A 126 0.86 13.83 -23.03
CA ASN A 126 0.90 15.29 -23.01
C ASN A 126 0.73 15.91 -21.60
N SER A 127 0.30 15.13 -20.61
CA SER A 127 0.06 15.56 -19.23
C SER A 127 1.11 15.03 -18.25
N VAL A 128 2.09 14.26 -18.70
CA VAL A 128 3.09 13.60 -17.83
C VAL A 128 3.91 14.61 -17.04
N GLU A 129 4.40 15.67 -17.68
CA GLU A 129 5.21 16.69 -17.01
C GLU A 129 4.40 17.42 -15.93
N LYS A 130 3.20 17.88 -16.28
CA LYS A 130 2.26 18.52 -15.35
C LYS A 130 1.90 17.61 -14.18
N ALA A 131 1.59 16.33 -14.46
CA ALA A 131 1.24 15.36 -13.42
C ALA A 131 2.44 15.06 -12.51
N THR A 132 3.64 14.93 -13.06
CA THR A 132 4.87 14.72 -12.30
C THR A 132 5.12 15.89 -11.35
N SER A 133 5.12 17.13 -11.86
CA SER A 133 5.31 18.34 -11.06
C SER A 133 4.25 18.45 -9.96
N LEU A 134 2.97 18.25 -10.28
CA LEU A 134 1.89 18.31 -9.29
C LEU A 134 2.06 17.27 -8.17
N LEU A 135 2.41 16.02 -8.52
CA LEU A 135 2.59 14.93 -7.56
C LEU A 135 3.94 14.96 -6.82
N SER A 136 4.90 15.76 -7.28
CA SER A 136 6.18 15.98 -6.59
C SER A 136 6.15 17.21 -5.68
N GLU A 137 5.48 18.27 -6.11
CA GLU A 137 5.38 19.51 -5.34
C GLU A 137 4.47 19.34 -4.13
N LEU A 138 3.43 18.48 -4.26
CA LEU A 138 2.43 18.23 -3.22
C LEU A 138 2.05 19.55 -2.52
N ASN A 139 1.73 20.58 -3.31
CA ASN A 139 1.54 21.95 -2.80
C ASN A 139 0.52 21.95 -1.65
N GLY A 140 0.95 22.42 -0.48
CA GLY A 140 0.16 22.38 0.75
C GLY A 140 0.43 21.18 1.66
N TRP A 141 1.37 20.30 1.29
CA TRP A 141 1.91 19.25 2.14
C TRP A 141 3.27 19.64 2.69
N ILE A 142 3.58 19.14 3.88
CA ILE A 142 4.82 19.45 4.58
C ILE A 142 5.46 18.16 5.11
N SER A 143 6.78 18.17 5.19
CA SER A 143 7.57 17.07 5.75
C SER A 143 7.62 17.17 7.26
N ILE A 144 7.02 16.19 7.94
CA ILE A 144 6.97 16.14 9.41
C ILE A 144 8.04 15.21 10.02
N ARG A 145 8.60 14.30 9.21
CA ARG A 145 9.65 13.37 9.64
C ARG A 145 10.40 12.78 8.44
N LYS A 146 11.68 12.47 8.64
CA LYS A 146 12.52 11.73 7.70
C LYS A 146 12.93 10.37 8.28
N TYR A 147 13.18 9.41 7.39
CA TYR A 147 13.50 8.03 7.74
C TYR A 147 14.57 7.48 6.80
N ASP A 148 15.50 6.71 7.35
CA ASP A 148 16.51 5.99 6.56
C ASP A 148 15.96 4.65 6.01
N ASN A 149 14.85 4.16 6.57
CA ASN A 149 14.23 2.90 6.19
C ASN A 149 12.72 3.09 5.99
N ARG A 150 12.22 2.61 4.85
CA ARG A 150 10.82 2.65 4.46
C ARG A 150 9.88 2.03 5.50
N HIS A 151 10.27 0.93 6.14
CA HIS A 151 9.43 0.24 7.11
C HIS A 151 8.90 1.19 8.21
N TRP A 152 9.77 2.09 8.70
CA TRP A 152 9.38 3.05 9.73
C TRP A 152 8.48 4.18 9.20
N ALA A 153 8.65 4.57 7.94
CA ALA A 153 7.78 5.53 7.30
C ALA A 153 6.38 4.93 7.07
N ASP A 154 6.30 3.67 6.64
CA ASP A 154 5.04 2.97 6.43
C ASP A 154 4.27 2.76 7.75
N ASN A 155 4.95 2.46 8.87
CA ASN A 155 4.31 2.36 10.20
C ASN A 155 3.68 3.70 10.64
N ASP A 156 4.38 4.81 10.43
CA ASP A 156 3.85 6.14 10.76
C ASP A 156 2.69 6.52 9.81
N GLU A 157 2.74 6.07 8.55
CA GLU A 157 1.62 6.20 7.60
C GLU A 157 0.36 5.50 8.12
N ASP A 158 0.52 4.28 8.64
CA ASP A 158 -0.60 3.48 9.15
C ASP A 158 -1.22 4.14 10.39
N ILE A 159 -0.40 4.57 11.34
CA ILE A 159 -0.85 5.31 12.53
C ILE A 159 -1.64 6.57 12.12
N LEU A 160 -1.11 7.38 11.20
CA LEU A 160 -1.82 8.59 10.74
C LEU A 160 -3.16 8.24 10.10
N ASN A 161 -3.17 7.24 9.23
CA ASN A 161 -4.38 6.81 8.53
C ASN A 161 -5.45 6.25 9.48
N GLU A 162 -5.07 5.55 10.55
CA GLU A 162 -6.00 5.08 11.59
C GLU A 162 -6.68 6.22 12.35
N ASN A 163 -6.09 7.42 12.29
CA ASN A 163 -6.61 8.63 12.92
C ASN A 163 -7.13 9.65 11.89
N ASP A 164 -7.51 9.19 10.70
CA ASP A 164 -8.06 10.01 9.62
C ASP A 164 -7.14 11.16 9.16
N ILE A 165 -5.82 11.00 9.32
CA ILE A 165 -4.81 11.89 8.76
C ILE A 165 -4.19 11.23 7.54
N LYS A 166 -4.26 11.91 6.39
CA LYS A 166 -3.62 11.42 5.17
C LYS A 166 -2.10 11.62 5.28
N GLY A 167 -1.38 10.53 5.46
CA GLY A 167 0.08 10.48 5.34
C GLY A 167 0.50 10.03 3.94
N ILE A 168 1.55 10.66 3.38
CA ILE A 168 2.21 10.22 2.14
C ILE A 168 3.68 9.97 2.43
N VAL A 169 4.13 8.73 2.21
CA VAL A 169 5.57 8.42 2.20
C VAL A 169 6.15 8.80 0.84
N SER A 170 7.07 9.76 0.83
CA SER A 170 7.82 10.15 -0.37
C SER A 170 9.25 9.63 -0.30
N GLN A 171 9.80 9.21 -1.45
CA GLN A 171 11.19 8.75 -1.54
C GLN A 171 12.12 9.93 -1.84
N LEU A 172 13.18 10.03 -1.05
CA LEU A 172 14.29 10.97 -1.23
C LEU A 172 15.51 10.24 -1.81
N SER A 173 16.56 10.98 -2.19
CA SER A 173 17.82 10.40 -2.65
C SER A 173 18.54 9.56 -1.59
N ASP A 174 18.32 9.89 -0.32
CA ASP A 174 19.02 9.35 0.86
C ASP A 174 18.06 8.74 1.89
N GLY A 175 16.79 8.51 1.54
CA GLY A 175 15.84 7.91 2.45
C GLY A 175 14.40 8.19 2.05
N PHE A 176 13.56 8.44 3.05
CA PHE A 176 12.13 8.65 2.91
C PHE A 176 11.68 9.81 3.80
N GLU A 177 10.57 10.44 3.45
CA GLU A 177 9.91 11.43 4.29
C GLU A 177 8.42 11.16 4.41
N MET A 178 7.87 11.50 5.58
CA MET A 178 6.43 11.51 5.82
C MET A 178 5.90 12.92 5.55
N LEU A 179 5.03 13.02 4.56
CA LEU A 179 4.33 14.23 4.20
C LEU A 179 2.89 14.19 4.72
N VAL A 180 2.41 15.30 5.27
CA VAL A 180 1.00 15.51 5.64
C VAL A 180 0.51 16.87 5.16
N GLU A 181 -0.81 17.06 5.05
CA GLU A 181 -1.39 18.37 4.76
C GLU A 181 -0.95 19.39 5.84
N ALA A 182 -0.55 20.61 5.43
CA ALA A 182 0.06 21.61 6.31
C ALA A 182 -0.82 22.00 7.50
N ASN A 183 -2.14 22.00 7.32
CA ASN A 183 -3.11 22.24 8.39
C ASN A 183 -3.27 21.06 9.38
N LYS A 184 -2.58 19.94 9.16
CA LYS A 184 -2.58 18.74 9.99
C LYS A 184 -1.24 18.48 10.67
N GLU A 185 -0.25 19.36 10.51
CA GLU A 185 1.11 19.21 11.04
C GLU A 185 1.16 18.79 12.51
N GLU A 186 0.66 19.67 13.38
CA GLU A 186 0.77 19.52 14.83
C GLU A 186 0.03 18.27 15.29
N GLN A 187 -1.17 18.05 14.74
CA GLN A 187 -1.99 16.87 15.01
C GLN A 187 -1.26 15.57 14.61
N ALA A 188 -0.63 15.55 13.43
CA ALA A 188 0.08 14.40 12.90
C ALA A 188 1.33 14.07 13.73
N ILE A 189 2.11 15.08 14.10
CA ILE A 189 3.28 14.93 14.96
C ILE A 189 2.89 14.40 16.33
N ASP A 190 1.82 14.95 16.93
CA ASP A 190 1.32 14.51 18.23
C ASP A 190 0.86 13.05 18.19
N ILE A 191 0.03 12.67 17.22
CA ILE A 191 -0.44 11.29 17.04
C ILE A 191 0.72 10.32 16.86
N ILE A 192 1.67 10.65 15.97
CA ILE A 192 2.82 9.79 15.72
C ILE A 192 3.67 9.64 16.99
N ASN A 193 3.82 10.69 17.79
CA ASN A 193 4.64 10.64 19.01
C ASN A 193 3.92 9.95 20.17
N THR A 194 2.59 10.03 20.24
CA THR A 194 1.79 9.50 21.34
C THR A 194 1.29 8.08 21.08
N GLN A 195 1.12 7.66 19.83
CA GLN A 195 0.68 6.30 19.48
C GLN A 195 1.83 5.35 19.11
N LYS A 196 3.07 5.87 19.03
CA LYS A 196 4.30 5.08 18.83
C LYS A 196 4.75 4.24 20.02
N ASP A 197 3.86 4.02 20.99
CA ASP A 197 4.27 3.35 22.20
C ASP A 197 4.74 1.93 21.93
N TRP A 198 4.38 1.23 20.85
CA TRP A 198 4.78 -0.18 20.70
C TRP A 198 6.13 -0.39 19.99
N THR A 199 7.08 -1.03 20.67
CA THR A 199 8.39 -1.48 20.12
C THR A 199 8.55 -2.98 20.26
N ILE A 200 9.26 -3.59 19.30
CA ILE A 200 9.73 -4.97 19.42
C ILE A 200 10.65 -5.08 20.64
N LEU A 201 10.29 -5.98 21.54
CA LEU A 201 11.07 -6.39 22.69
C LEU A 201 11.97 -7.58 22.34
N LYS A 202 11.40 -8.63 21.73
CA LYS A 202 12.10 -9.89 21.44
C LYS A 202 11.34 -10.76 20.45
N ASN A 203 12.08 -11.53 19.66
CA ASN A 203 11.54 -12.49 18.71
C ASN A 203 11.58 -13.92 19.24
N TYR A 204 10.58 -14.72 18.87
CA TYR A 204 10.41 -16.10 19.33
C TYR A 204 10.12 -17.04 18.17
N GLN A 205 10.69 -18.25 18.24
CA GLN A 205 10.43 -19.32 17.27
C GLN A 205 9.19 -20.15 17.63
N SER A 206 8.73 -20.10 18.88
CA SER A 206 7.60 -20.87 19.42
C SER A 206 6.58 -19.97 20.12
N ILE A 207 5.30 -20.18 19.80
CA ILE A 207 4.18 -19.43 20.41
C ILE A 207 4.03 -19.75 21.89
N GLY A 208 4.47 -20.93 22.33
CA GLY A 208 4.54 -21.28 23.75
C GLY A 208 5.50 -20.35 24.50
N ASN A 209 6.70 -20.13 23.95
CA ASN A 209 7.72 -19.28 24.57
C ASN A 209 7.31 -17.81 24.56
N ALA A 210 6.74 -17.33 23.45
CA ALA A 210 6.21 -15.96 23.37
C ALA A 210 5.10 -15.74 24.42
N ASN A 211 4.17 -16.69 24.59
CA ASN A 211 3.12 -16.61 25.59
C ASN A 211 3.63 -16.71 27.04
N VAL A 212 4.74 -17.42 27.29
CA VAL A 212 5.39 -17.40 28.61
C VAL A 212 5.92 -16.00 28.90
N ALA A 213 6.67 -15.39 27.97
CA ALA A 213 7.20 -14.05 28.14
C ALA A 213 6.10 -13.00 28.31
N LYS A 214 5.05 -13.04 27.48
CA LYS A 214 3.85 -12.18 27.63
C LYS A 214 3.21 -12.31 29.02
N ARG A 215 3.10 -13.53 29.57
CA ARG A 215 2.56 -13.75 30.93
C ARG A 215 3.49 -13.20 32.02
N VAL A 216 4.80 -13.32 31.86
CA VAL A 216 5.79 -12.75 32.80
C VAL A 216 5.68 -11.22 32.81
N LEU A 217 5.61 -10.58 31.64
CA LEU A 217 5.43 -9.14 31.53
C LEU A 217 4.10 -8.65 32.13
N ALA A 218 3.00 -9.36 31.84
CA ALA A 218 1.69 -9.04 32.40
C ALA A 218 1.68 -9.10 33.94
N LYS A 219 2.35 -10.09 34.56
CA LYS A 219 2.52 -10.18 36.02
C LYS A 219 3.29 -9.00 36.61
N ASN A 220 4.11 -8.33 35.82
CA ASN A 220 4.90 -7.16 36.21
C ASN A 220 4.26 -5.83 35.78
N GLY A 221 2.97 -5.86 35.37
CA GLY A 221 2.22 -4.68 34.96
C GLY A 221 2.67 -4.07 33.63
N ILE A 222 3.34 -4.86 32.78
CA ILE A 222 3.76 -4.42 31.44
C ILE A 222 2.82 -5.05 30.42
N HIS A 223 2.07 -4.21 29.71
CA HIS A 223 1.23 -4.67 28.61
C HIS A 223 2.11 -5.10 27.42
N SER A 224 1.76 -6.22 26.79
CA SER A 224 2.53 -6.78 25.69
C SER A 224 1.65 -7.51 24.67
N VAL A 225 2.03 -7.39 23.40
CA VAL A 225 1.31 -7.96 22.25
C VAL A 225 2.25 -8.93 21.55
N ILE A 226 1.72 -10.08 21.11
CA ILE A 226 2.48 -11.01 20.26
C ILE A 226 1.93 -10.84 18.85
N VAL A 227 2.77 -10.39 17.94
CA VAL A 227 2.46 -10.34 16.52
C VAL A 227 3.01 -11.62 15.89
N ASN A 228 2.14 -12.35 15.19
CA ASN A 228 2.54 -13.54 14.48
C ASN A 228 2.82 -13.18 13.02
N GLU A 229 4.08 -12.88 12.71
CA GLU A 229 4.52 -12.67 11.33
C GLU A 229 4.82 -13.98 10.58
N LYS A 230 4.56 -15.14 11.20
CA LYS A 230 4.69 -16.40 10.46
C LYS A 230 3.65 -16.43 9.36
N ASP A 231 4.14 -16.32 8.13
CA ASP A 231 3.35 -16.59 6.95
C ASP A 231 2.92 -18.07 7.01
N SER A 232 1.60 -18.27 7.10
CA SER A 232 0.99 -19.59 7.14
C SER A 232 1.31 -20.45 5.91
N VAL A 233 1.81 -19.85 4.83
CA VAL A 233 2.12 -20.52 3.56
C VAL A 233 3.59 -20.96 3.47
N PHE A 234 4.54 -20.23 4.07
CA PHE A 234 5.98 -20.48 3.90
C PHE A 234 6.70 -21.02 5.13
N LEU A 235 6.05 -21.12 6.30
CA LEU A 235 6.66 -21.58 7.57
C LEU A 235 7.93 -20.77 7.97
N ILE A 236 8.12 -19.60 7.38
CA ILE A 236 9.20 -18.66 7.67
C ILE A 236 8.57 -17.41 8.30
N GLY A 237 9.22 -16.88 9.33
CA GLY A 237 8.75 -15.74 10.11
C GLY A 237 9.02 -15.95 11.60
N GLU A 238 9.11 -14.86 12.34
CA GLU A 238 9.31 -14.89 13.79
C GLU A 238 8.04 -14.43 14.50
N LEU A 239 7.87 -14.86 15.74
CA LEU A 239 6.82 -14.34 16.60
C LEU A 239 7.39 -13.16 17.36
N GLU A 240 6.93 -11.96 17.06
CA GLU A 240 7.44 -10.75 17.68
C GLU A 240 6.65 -10.43 18.94
N LEU A 241 7.34 -10.22 20.06
CA LEU A 241 6.76 -9.70 21.28
C LEU A 241 7.00 -8.19 21.34
N HIS A 242 5.92 -7.42 21.36
CA HIS A 242 5.92 -5.96 21.41
C HIS A 242 5.53 -5.45 22.81
N VAL A 243 6.10 -4.33 23.23
CA VAL A 243 5.82 -3.62 24.49
C VAL A 243 5.80 -2.11 24.27
N GLU A 244 5.22 -1.38 25.22
CA GLU A 244 5.35 0.06 25.28
C GLU A 244 6.83 0.51 25.36
N ILE A 245 7.22 1.58 24.66
CA ILE A 245 8.60 1.97 24.37
C ILE A 245 9.30 2.44 25.63
N ASP A 246 8.56 3.14 26.48
CA ASP A 246 8.99 3.56 27.82
C ASP A 246 9.13 2.37 28.79
N LYS A 247 8.51 1.23 28.48
CA LYS A 247 8.64 -0.03 29.24
C LYS A 247 9.71 -0.95 28.70
N LYS A 248 10.26 -0.72 27.50
CA LYS A 248 11.21 -1.63 26.83
C LYS A 248 12.38 -2.01 27.74
N GLN A 249 13.08 -1.03 28.30
CA GLN A 249 14.28 -1.30 29.12
C GLN A 249 13.94 -2.12 30.38
N LYS A 250 12.80 -1.82 31.04
CA LYS A 250 12.31 -2.58 32.19
C LYS A 250 11.90 -4.01 31.79
N ALA A 251 11.24 -4.15 30.64
CA ALA A 251 10.81 -5.43 30.10
C ALA A 251 12.00 -6.33 29.71
N GLU A 252 13.06 -5.75 29.13
CA GLU A 252 14.30 -6.46 28.82
C GLU A 252 15.00 -6.99 30.07
N THR A 253 15.03 -6.20 31.15
CA THR A 253 15.56 -6.65 32.45
C THR A 253 14.76 -7.82 33.00
N ILE A 254 13.43 -7.70 33.05
CA ILE A 254 12.54 -8.75 33.58
C ILE A 254 12.71 -10.09 32.82
N LEU A 255 12.88 -10.03 31.49
CA LEU A 255 13.04 -11.22 30.65
C LEU A 255 14.47 -11.76 30.57
N LYS A 256 15.48 -11.06 31.12
CA LYS A 256 16.85 -11.58 31.26
C LYS A 256 17.02 -12.47 32.48
N ASP A 257 16.21 -12.24 33.51
CA ASP A 257 16.24 -12.97 34.79
C ASP A 257 15.38 -14.25 34.76
N PHE A 258 14.83 -14.62 33.60
CA PHE A 258 13.92 -15.74 33.35
C PHE A 258 14.38 -16.60 32.16
#